data_AF-A0A315SZR0-F1
#
_entry.id   AF-A0A315SZR0-F1
#
_cell.length_a   1.000
_cell.length_b   1.000
_cell.length_c   1.000
_cell.angle_alpha   90.00
_cell.angle_beta   90.00
_cell.angle_gamma   90.00
#
_symmetry.space_group_name_H-M   'P 1'
#
loop_
_entity.id
_entity.type
_entity.pdbx_description
1 polymer ?
#
loop_
_entity_poly.entity_id
_entity_poly.type
_entity_poly.pdbx_seq_one_letter_code
_entity_poly.pdbx_strand_id
1 'polypeptide(L)' 'MHGSHQSEADKLAIKAYELFMATHLEPDNPRVRAELIAWVQEDPAHWRAFLALDQCLAEVKQLLESGRRGRARRS' A
#
# COMPACT_ATOMS: atom_id res chain seq x y z
N MET A 1 -6.33 26.75 -1.74
CA MET A 1 -5.17 25.92 -2.13
C MET A 1 -5.20 24.53 -1.44
N HIS A 2 -6.34 23.83 -1.41
CA HIS A 2 -6.43 22.48 -0.79
C HIS A 2 -6.66 21.35 -1.82
N GLY A 3 -7.20 21.66 -3.01
CA GLY A 3 -7.48 20.63 -4.03
C GLY A 3 -6.24 20.04 -4.71
N SER A 4 -5.16 20.83 -4.91
CA SER A 4 -3.95 20.34 -5.59
C SER A 4 -3.15 19.36 -4.75
N HIS A 5 -3.02 19.59 -3.44
CA HIS A 5 -2.27 18.70 -2.56
C HIS A 5 -2.96 17.34 -2.37
N GLN A 6 -4.30 17.31 -2.36
CA GLN A 6 -5.06 16.08 -2.28
C GLN A 6 -4.91 15.26 -3.58
N SER A 7 -4.94 15.91 -4.74
CA SER A 7 -4.71 15.22 -6.03
C SER A 7 -3.32 14.61 -6.15
N GLU A 8 -2.27 15.26 -5.63
CA GLU A 8 -0.92 14.68 -5.66
C GLU A 8 -0.78 13.51 -4.68
N ALA A 9 -1.34 13.61 -3.48
CA ALA A 9 -1.36 12.49 -2.53
C ALA A 9 -2.08 11.25 -3.10
N ASP A 10 -3.20 11.45 -3.79
CA ASP A 10 -3.97 10.37 -4.43
C ASP A 10 -3.15 9.69 -5.53
N LYS A 11 -2.41 10.45 -6.35
CA LYS A 11 -1.52 9.88 -7.39
C LYS A 11 -0.42 9.02 -6.77
N LEU A 12 0.19 9.50 -5.69
CA LEU A 12 1.23 8.75 -4.98
C LEU A 12 0.67 7.46 -4.36
N ALA A 13 -0.54 7.51 -3.81
CA ALA A 13 -1.22 6.34 -3.26
C ALA A 13 -1.53 5.29 -4.35
N ILE A 14 -2.04 5.73 -5.51
CA ILE A 14 -2.30 4.83 -6.66
C ILE A 14 -0.99 4.18 -7.11
N LYS A 15 0.07 4.97 -7.31
CA LYS A 15 1.36 4.44 -7.77
C LYS A 15 1.99 3.46 -6.77
N ALA A 16 1.89 3.76 -5.47
CA ALA A 16 2.34 2.82 -4.42
C ALA A 16 1.59 1.48 -4.50
N TYR A 17 0.28 1.52 -4.72
CA TYR A 17 -0.54 0.33 -4.90
C TYR A 17 -0.19 -0.46 -6.16
N GLU A 18 -0.03 0.22 -7.30
CA GLU A 18 0.35 -0.40 -8.58
C GLU A 18 1.68 -1.14 -8.49
N LEU A 19 2.72 -0.48 -7.95
CA LEU A 19 4.04 -1.07 -7.78
C LEU A 19 4.03 -2.22 -6.78
N PHE A 20 3.29 -2.09 -5.67
CA PHE A 20 3.11 -3.18 -4.71
C PHE A 20 2.43 -4.40 -5.35
N MET A 21 1.35 -4.19 -6.12
CA MET A 21 0.63 -5.28 -6.80
C MET A 21 1.51 -5.97 -7.85
N ALA A 22 2.33 -5.23 -8.59
CA ALA A 22 3.26 -5.80 -9.56
C ALA A 22 4.20 -6.82 -8.89
N THR A 23 4.70 -6.55 -7.67
CA THR A 23 5.55 -7.52 -6.93
C THR A 23 4.83 -8.80 -6.52
N HIS A 24 3.49 -8.79 -6.43
CA HIS A 24 2.68 -9.97 -6.11
C HIS A 24 2.26 -10.74 -7.37
N LEU A 25 2.02 -10.03 -8.48
CA LEU A 25 1.67 -10.62 -9.77
C LEU A 25 2.87 -11.28 -10.44
N GLU A 26 4.07 -10.72 -10.26
CA GLU A 26 5.32 -11.23 -10.86
C GLU A 26 6.40 -11.45 -9.79
N PRO A 27 6.21 -12.39 -8.85
CA PRO A 27 7.12 -12.59 -7.72
C PRO A 27 8.54 -13.00 -8.14
N ASP A 28 8.68 -13.69 -9.27
CA ASP A 28 9.95 -14.17 -9.81
C ASP A 28 10.64 -13.16 -10.75
N ASN A 29 10.01 -12.01 -11.01
CA ASN A 29 10.59 -10.97 -11.84
C ASN A 29 11.38 -9.99 -10.95
N PRO A 30 12.73 -10.01 -10.92
CA PRO A 30 13.49 -9.11 -10.08
C PRO A 30 13.32 -7.63 -10.47
N ARG A 31 12.87 -7.34 -11.71
CA ARG A 31 12.69 -5.98 -12.20
C ARG A 31 11.54 -5.27 -11.49
N VAL A 32 10.42 -5.94 -11.21
CA VAL A 32 9.27 -5.29 -10.54
C VAL A 32 9.62 -4.86 -9.12
N ARG A 33 10.45 -5.66 -8.42
CA ARG A 33 10.95 -5.29 -7.10
C ARG A 33 11.96 -4.14 -7.17
N ALA A 34 12.86 -4.15 -8.15
CA ALA A 34 13.81 -3.07 -8.37
C ALA A 34 13.11 -1.73 -8.68
N GLU A 35 12.03 -1.76 -9.45
CA GLU A 35 11.23 -0.58 -9.79
C GLU A 35 10.54 0.01 -8.56
N LEU A 36 9.93 -0.82 -7.70
CA LEU A 36 9.36 -0.36 -6.43
C LEU A 36 10.44 0.30 -5.55
N ILE A 37 11.61 -0.32 -5.42
CA ILE A 37 12.71 0.21 -4.61
C ILE A 37 13.21 1.54 -5.16
N ALA A 38 13.44 1.61 -6.48
CA ALA A 38 13.89 2.83 -7.13
C ALA A 38 12.91 3.99 -6.92
N TRP A 39 11.61 3.73 -7.08
CA TRP A 39 10.58 4.75 -6.87
C TRP A 39 10.53 5.24 -5.42
N VAL A 40 10.59 4.34 -4.44
CA VAL A 40 10.61 4.72 -3.01
C VAL A 40 11.85 5.55 -2.63
N GLN A 41 12.99 5.28 -3.27
CA GLN A 41 14.25 6.00 -3.00
C GLN A 41 14.31 7.39 -3.66
N GLU A 42 13.49 7.64 -4.67
CA GLU A 42 13.51 8.88 -5.47
C GLU A 42 13.07 10.11 -4.66
N ASP A 43 12.02 9.99 -3.84
CA ASP A 43 11.44 11.11 -3.08
C ASP A 43 10.91 10.63 -1.72
N PRO A 44 11.18 11.35 -0.60
CA PRO A 44 10.55 11.09 0.70
C PRO A 44 9.02 10.98 0.68
N ALA A 45 8.33 11.67 -0.23
CA ALA A 45 6.89 11.56 -0.43
C ALA A 45 6.47 10.19 -0.97
N HIS A 46 7.26 9.58 -1.84
CA HIS A 46 7.03 8.22 -2.34
C HIS A 46 7.14 7.20 -1.21
N TRP A 47 8.17 7.34 -0.37
CA TRP A 47 8.34 6.51 0.83
C TRP A 47 7.14 6.64 1.78
N ARG A 48 6.68 7.87 2.05
CA ARG A 48 5.50 8.10 2.90
C ARG A 48 4.24 7.48 2.31
N ALA A 49 4.04 7.56 1.00
CA ALA A 49 2.90 6.94 0.34
C ALA A 49 2.93 5.42 0.44
N PHE A 50 4.11 4.80 0.30
CA PHE A 50 4.28 3.36 0.48
C PHE A 50 4.00 2.92 1.93
N LEU A 51 4.46 3.68 2.92
CA LEU A 51 4.14 3.41 4.33
C LEU A 51 2.65 3.55 4.66
N ALA A 52 1.96 4.52 4.04
CA ALA A 52 0.52 4.68 4.21
C ALA A 52 -0.25 3.46 3.66
N LEU A 53 0.22 2.87 2.56
CA LEU A 53 -0.33 1.64 2.02
C LEU A 53 -0.12 0.46 2.98
N ASP A 54 1.08 0.27 3.53
CA ASP A 54 1.37 -0.79 4.50
C ASP A 54 0.46 -0.70 5.74
N GLN A 55 0.32 0.52 6.28
CA GLN A 55 -0.57 0.79 7.41
C GLN A 55 -2.04 0.46 7.09
N CYS A 56 -2.54 0.84 5.91
CA CYS A 56 -3.89 0.51 5.45
C CYS A 56 -4.11 -1.01 5.37
N LEU A 57 -3.15 -1.76 4.80
CA LEU A 57 -3.23 -3.21 4.73
C LEU A 57 -3.21 -3.87 6.11
N ALA A 58 -2.42 -3.35 7.05
CA ALA A 58 -2.40 -3.80 8.43
C ALA A 58 -3.75 -3.59 9.13
N GLU A 59 -4.38 -2.43 8.95
CA GLU A 59 -5.70 -2.13 9.50
C GLU A 59 -6.79 -3.05 8.93
N VAL A 60 -6.81 -3.25 7.61
CA VAL A 60 -7.74 -4.18 6.97
C VAL A 60 -7.56 -5.59 7.52
N LYS A 61 -6.31 -6.06 7.68
CA LYS A 61 -6.02 -7.37 8.28
C LYS A 61 -6.56 -7.49 9.71
N GLN A 62 -6.33 -6.49 10.55
CA GLN A 62 -6.82 -6.46 11.93
C GLN A 62 -8.36 -6.48 12.00
N LEU A 63 -9.03 -5.72 11.12
CA LEU A 63 -10.49 -5.71 11.03
C LEU A 63 -11.05 -7.09 10.62
N LEU A 64 -10.42 -7.74 9.65
CA LEU A 64 -10.83 -9.09 9.22
C LEU A 64 -10.62 -10.14 10.32
N GLU A 65 -9.50 -10.06 11.05
CA GLU A 65 -9.20 -10.98 12.16
C GLU A 65 -10.13 -10.80 13.37
N SER A 66 -10.39 -9.55 13.75
CA SER A 66 -11.32 -9.22 14.85
C SER A 66 -12.76 -9.62 14.53
N GLY A 67 -13.21 -9.40 13.29
CA GLY A 67 -14.52 -9.85 12.81
C GLY A 67 -14.69 -11.38 12.84
N ARG A 68 -13.64 -12.13 12.48
CA ARG A 68 -13.62 -13.61 12.58
C ARG A 68 -13.73 -14.08 14.04
N ARG A 69 -12.99 -13.47 14.97
CA ARG A 69 -13.07 -13.79 16.41
C ARG A 69 -14.44 -13.47 17.02
N GLY A 70 -15.09 -12.38 16.58
CA GLY A 70 -16.44 -12.02 17.01
C GLY A 70 -17.53 -12.96 16.49
N ARG A 71 -17.36 -13.53 15.28
CA ARG A 71 -18.28 -14.54 14.73
C ARG A 71 -18.12 -15.91 15.41
N ALA A 72 -16.88 -16.35 15.64
CA ALA A 72 -16.61 -17.64 16.31
C ALA A 72 -17.07 -17.71 17.77
N ARG A 73 -17.14 -16.57 18.48
CA ARG A 73 -17.64 -16.50 19.87
C ARG A 73 -19.17 -16.47 20.00
N ARG A 74 -19.91 -16.34 18.89
CA ARG A 74 -21.38 -16.30 18.85
C ARG A 74 -21.98 -17.57 18.26
N SER A 75 -21.15 -18.59 18.00
CA SER A 75 -21.53 -19.91 17.48
C SER A 75 -21.40 -20.96 18.56
#